data_AF-A0A5C9AHJ9-F1
#
_entry.id   AF-A0A5C9AHJ9-F1
#
_cell.length_a   1.000
_cell.length_b   1.000
_cell.length_c   1.000
_cell.angle_alpha   90.00
_cell.angle_beta   90.00
_cell.angle_gamma   90.00
#
_symmetry.space_group_name_H-M   'P 1'
#
loop_
_entity.id
_entity.type
_entity.pdbx_description
1 polymer ?
#
loop_
_entity_poly.entity_id
_entity_poly.type
_entity_poly.pdbx_seq_one_letter_code
_entity_poly.pdbx_strand_id
1 'polypeptide(L)'
;MQPKIYWIDNLRGIACLMVVMIHTTTWYVTNAHSVSPVTWDIANVLNSASRVSVPLFFMISGYLFFGERSAQPRHFLRIGLCLIFYSAIALLYIALFTSINMELALKNLLQKPVFYHLWFFFAI
;
A
#
# COMPACT_ATOMS: atom_id res chain seq x y z
N MET A 1 20.79 16.89 -14.46
CA MET A 1 19.96 15.68 -14.36
C MET A 1 20.74 14.69 -13.50
N GLN A 2 20.12 14.10 -12.47
CA GLN A 2 20.80 13.10 -11.65
C GLN A 2 21.07 11.85 -12.50
N PRO A 3 22.22 11.18 -12.35
CA PRO A 3 22.50 9.94 -13.07
C PRO A 3 21.43 8.91 -12.72
N LYS A 4 20.82 8.29 -13.74
CA LYS A 4 19.84 7.23 -13.53
C LYS A 4 20.53 6.03 -12.92
N ILE A 5 20.02 5.58 -11.79
CA ILE A 5 20.52 4.40 -11.10
C ILE A 5 19.69 3.20 -11.61
N TYR A 6 20.19 2.53 -12.65
CA TYR A 6 19.45 1.47 -13.34
C TYR A 6 18.97 0.33 -12.43
N TRP A 7 19.76 -0.04 -11.41
CA TRP A 7 19.35 -1.09 -10.49
C TRP A 7 18.13 -0.71 -9.64
N ILE A 8 17.95 0.59 -9.32
CA ILE A 8 16.77 1.07 -8.59
C ILE A 8 15.53 0.96 -9.47
N ASP A 9 15.63 1.35 -10.73
CA ASP A 9 14.51 1.27 -11.67
C ASP A 9 14.06 -0.18 -11.89
N ASN A 10 15.02 -1.11 -12.02
CA ASN A 10 14.74 -2.55 -12.10
C ASN A 10 14.08 -3.08 -10.81
N LEU A 11 14.58 -2.66 -9.64
CA LEU A 11 14.01 -3.08 -8.36
C LEU A 11 12.58 -2.56 -8.17
N ARG A 12 12.28 -1.34 -8.63
CA ARG A 12 10.91 -0.80 -8.66
C ARG A 12 10.02 -1.61 -9.60
N GLY A 13 10.53 -2.02 -10.76
CA GLY A 13 9.82 -2.90 -11.68
C GLY A 13 9.46 -4.25 -11.05
N ILE A 14 10.41 -4.87 -10.35
CA ILE A 14 10.18 -6.12 -9.61
C ILE A 14 9.13 -5.91 -8.51
N ALA A 15 9.25 -4.84 -7.73
CA ALA A 15 8.29 -4.53 -6.67
C ALA A 15 6.86 -4.31 -7.23
N CYS A 16 6.72 -3.65 -8.39
CA CYS A 16 5.43 -3.51 -9.08
C CYS A 16 4.83 -4.88 -9.45
N LEU A 17 5.63 -5.79 -10.03
CA LEU A 17 5.17 -7.13 -10.39
C LEU A 17 4.74 -7.93 -9.15
N MET A 18 5.48 -7.82 -8.06
CA MET A 18 5.13 -8.45 -6.79
C MET A 18 3.79 -7.90 -6.23
N VAL A 19 3.51 -6.60 -6.34
CA VAL A 19 2.18 -6.05 -5.96
C VAL A 19 1.06 -6.69 -6.77
N VAL A 20 1.22 -6.76 -8.10
CA VAL A 20 0.26 -7.45 -8.99
C VAL A 20 0.08 -8.90 -8.54
N MET A 21 1.17 -9.56 -8.17
CA MET A 21 1.14 -10.95 -7.73
C MET A 21 0.34 -11.15 -6.43
N ILE A 22 0.49 -10.26 -5.43
CA ILE A 22 -0.33 -10.29 -4.21
C ILE A 22 -1.82 -10.19 -4.58
N HIS A 23 -2.20 -9.21 -5.41
CA HIS A 23 -3.61 -8.96 -5.72
C HIS A 23 -4.26 -10.10 -6.49
N THR A 24 -3.54 -10.68 -7.44
CA THR A 24 -4.04 -11.78 -8.27
C THR A 24 -4.10 -13.12 -7.51
N THR A 25 -3.22 -13.34 -6.53
CA THR A 25 -3.24 -14.56 -5.69
C THR A 25 -4.15 -14.45 -4.47
N THR A 26 -4.52 -13.25 -4.04
CA THR A 26 -5.28 -13.05 -2.78
C THR A 26 -6.57 -13.86 -2.75
N TRP A 27 -7.34 -13.89 -3.84
CA TRP A 27 -8.59 -14.66 -3.89
C TRP A 27 -8.37 -16.16 -3.67
N TYR A 28 -7.31 -16.73 -4.24
CA TYR A 28 -6.96 -18.14 -4.08
C TYR A 28 -6.57 -18.45 -2.64
N VAL A 29 -5.82 -17.55 -1.99
CA VAL A 29 -5.40 -17.71 -0.60
C VAL A 29 -6.59 -17.59 0.36
N THR A 30 -7.51 -16.64 0.13
CA THR A 30 -8.66 -16.39 1.03
C THR A 30 -9.80 -17.40 0.85
N ASN A 31 -9.90 -18.07 -0.29
CA ASN A 31 -10.95 -19.04 -0.58
C ASN A 31 -10.40 -20.46 -0.64
N ALA A 32 -9.59 -20.85 0.34
CA ALA A 32 -8.91 -22.15 0.38
C ALA A 32 -9.83 -23.35 0.16
N HIS A 33 -11.08 -23.28 0.64
CA HIS A 33 -12.06 -24.36 0.50
C HIS A 33 -12.61 -24.55 -0.93
N SER A 34 -12.48 -23.54 -1.80
CA SER A 34 -12.99 -23.60 -3.19
C SER A 34 -11.91 -23.89 -4.22
N VAL A 35 -10.67 -24.17 -3.79
CA VAL A 35 -9.53 -24.45 -4.68
C VAL A 35 -8.80 -25.71 -4.26
N SER A 36 -8.14 -26.34 -5.23
CA SER A 36 -7.35 -27.55 -4.95
C SER A 36 -6.20 -27.23 -3.99
N PRO A 37 -5.76 -28.20 -3.15
CA PRO A 37 -4.64 -28.00 -2.23
C PRO A 37 -3.37 -27.51 -2.93
N VAL A 38 -3.05 -28.07 -4.11
CA VAL A 38 -1.87 -27.69 -4.89
C VAL A 38 -1.96 -26.25 -5.40
N THR A 39 -3.13 -25.84 -5.90
CA THR A 39 -3.34 -24.46 -6.34
C THR A 39 -3.22 -23.49 -5.17
N TRP A 40 -3.74 -23.87 -4.01
CA TRP A 40 -3.65 -23.06 -2.80
C TRP A 40 -2.20 -22.93 -2.33
N ASP A 41 -1.43 -24.02 -2.30
CA ASP A 41 -0.02 -23.99 -1.90
C ASP A 41 0.81 -23.07 -2.80
N ILE A 42 0.63 -23.18 -4.12
CA ILE A 42 1.32 -22.30 -5.09
C ILE A 42 0.92 -20.85 -4.87
N ALA A 43 -0.38 -20.56 -4.73
CA ALA A 43 -0.86 -19.20 -4.50
C ALA A 43 -0.33 -18.64 -3.17
N ASN A 44 -0.26 -19.44 -2.12
CA ASN A 44 0.22 -19.04 -0.81
C ASN A 44 1.73 -18.74 -0.83
N VAL A 45 2.53 -19.55 -1.52
CA VAL A 45 3.97 -19.31 -1.71
C VAL A 45 4.19 -18.00 -2.49
N LEU A 46 3.51 -17.83 -3.63
CA LEU A 46 3.62 -16.63 -4.46
C LEU A 46 3.16 -15.37 -3.72
N ASN A 47 2.04 -15.46 -2.98
CA ASN A 47 1.51 -14.34 -2.20
C ASN A 47 2.52 -13.94 -1.11
N SER A 48 2.98 -14.90 -0.32
CA SER A 48 3.91 -14.70 0.79
C SER A 48 5.25 -14.12 0.32
N ALA A 49 5.84 -14.68 -0.75
CA ALA A 49 7.08 -14.18 -1.33
C ALA A 49 6.97 -12.74 -1.87
N SER A 50 5.77 -12.33 -2.30
CA SER A 50 5.53 -11.01 -2.88
C SER A 50 5.25 -9.91 -1.86
N ARG A 51 4.96 -10.26 -0.58
CA ARG A 51 4.61 -9.28 0.48
C ARG A 51 5.69 -8.25 0.79
N VAL A 52 6.95 -8.53 0.42
CA VAL A 52 8.08 -7.60 0.58
C VAL A 52 8.03 -6.40 -0.39
N SER A 53 7.16 -6.43 -1.40
CA SER A 53 6.99 -5.36 -2.38
C SER A 53 6.79 -3.97 -1.80
N VAL A 54 5.91 -3.83 -0.81
CA VAL A 54 5.61 -2.54 -0.17
C VAL A 54 6.80 -2.02 0.65
N PRO A 55 7.43 -2.81 1.54
CA PRO A 55 8.70 -2.45 2.18
C PRO A 55 9.81 -2.03 1.20
N LEU A 56 9.93 -2.68 0.05
CA LEU A 56 10.90 -2.30 -0.98
C LEU A 56 10.65 -0.89 -1.51
N PHE A 57 9.39 -0.52 -1.77
CA PHE A 57 9.07 0.86 -2.18
C PHE A 57 9.41 1.89 -1.12
N PHE A 58 9.20 1.58 0.16
CA PHE A 58 9.62 2.44 1.26
C PHE A 58 11.13 2.61 1.31
N MET A 59 11.87 1.51 1.25
CA MET A 59 13.33 1.54 1.29
C MET A 59 13.92 2.30 0.11
N ILE A 60 13.41 2.07 -1.11
CA ILE A 60 13.84 2.79 -2.31
C ILE A 60 13.55 4.29 -2.18
N SER A 61 12.36 4.65 -1.69
CA SER A 61 12.01 6.06 -1.47
C SER A 61 12.94 6.69 -0.45
N GLY A 62 13.16 6.03 0.70
CA GLY A 62 14.09 6.47 1.73
C GLY A 62 15.51 6.65 1.20
N TYR A 63 16.04 5.67 0.46
CA TYR A 63 17.36 5.75 -0.16
C TYR A 63 17.50 6.94 -1.10
N LEU A 64 16.50 7.22 -1.94
CA LEU A 64 16.52 8.37 -2.86
C LEU A 64 16.42 9.72 -2.15
N PHE A 65 15.87 9.75 -0.93
CA PHE A 65 15.81 10.94 -0.07
C PHE A 65 17.02 11.08 0.87
N PHE A 66 17.80 10.01 1.07
CA PHE A 66 18.96 10.02 1.97
C PHE A 66 20.15 10.71 1.29
N GLY A 67 20.43 11.98 1.64
CA GLY A 67 21.51 12.79 1.07
C GLY A 67 21.30 14.31 1.29
N GLU A 68 21.93 15.16 0.47
CA GLU A 68 21.81 16.64 0.58
C GLU A 68 20.39 17.19 0.31
N ARG A 69 19.47 16.34 -0.16
CA ARG A 69 18.09 16.71 -0.46
C ARG A 69 17.19 16.40 0.73
N SER A 70 17.20 17.31 1.71
CA SER A 70 16.22 17.26 2.80
C SER A 70 14.78 17.32 2.25
N ALA A 71 13.88 16.61 2.92
CA ALA A 71 12.46 16.62 2.59
C ALA A 71 11.91 18.05 2.75
N GLN A 72 11.63 18.69 1.61
CA GLN A 72 11.04 20.03 1.58
C GLN A 72 9.61 20.02 2.15
N PRO A 73 9.15 21.12 2.79
CA PRO A 73 7.78 21.25 3.31
C PRO A 73 6.70 20.95 2.26
N ARG A 74 6.97 21.23 0.98
CA ARG A 74 6.06 20.94 -0.15
C ARG A 74 5.79 19.44 -0.34
N HIS A 75 6.75 18.58 -0.01
CA HIS A 75 6.57 17.13 -0.10
C HIS A 75 5.63 16.63 1.00
N PHE A 76 5.81 17.12 2.23
CA PHE A 76 4.90 16.83 3.34
C PHE A 76 3.50 17.35 3.09
N LEU A 77 3.37 18.56 2.51
CA LEU A 77 2.07 19.12 2.13
C LEU A 77 1.38 18.26 1.08
N ARG A 78 2.10 17.78 0.06
CA ARG A 78 1.56 16.84 -0.93
C ARG A 78 1.10 15.52 -0.29
N ILE A 79 1.88 14.95 0.63
CA ILE A 79 1.51 13.73 1.36
C ILE A 79 0.23 13.97 2.19
N GLY A 80 0.18 15.06 2.95
CA GLY A 80 -0.98 15.44 3.76
C GLY A 80 -2.24 15.67 2.91
N LEU A 81 -2.12 16.35 1.77
CA LEU A 81 -3.23 16.54 0.84
C LEU A 81 -3.74 15.22 0.26
N CYS A 82 -2.83 14.31 -0.15
CA CYS A 82 -3.22 12.98 -0.60
C CYS A 82 -3.96 12.21 0.50
N LEU A 83 -3.45 12.23 1.73
CA LEU A 83 -4.07 11.58 2.88
C LEU A 83 -5.48 12.11 3.13
N ILE A 84 -5.64 13.43 3.18
CA ILE A 84 -6.95 14.09 3.39
C ILE A 84 -7.90 13.72 2.26
N PHE A 85 -7.46 13.80 1.01
CA PHE A 85 -8.28 13.50 -0.17
C PHE A 85 -8.80 12.06 -0.15
N TYR A 86 -7.91 11.08 0.02
CA TYR A 86 -8.32 9.67 0.04
C TYR A 86 -9.15 9.33 1.28
N SER A 87 -8.87 9.94 2.43
CA SER A 87 -9.67 9.76 3.65
C SER A 87 -11.07 10.35 3.49
N ALA A 88 -11.21 11.51 2.84
CA ALA A 88 -12.51 12.13 2.55
C ALA A 88 -13.35 11.26 1.60
N ILE A 89 -12.74 10.74 0.53
CA ILE A 89 -13.42 9.79 -0.38
C ILE A 89 -13.86 8.53 0.38
N ALA A 90 -13.00 8.01 1.26
CA ALA A 90 -13.32 6.83 2.05
C ALA A 90 -14.49 7.06 3.01
N LEU A 91 -14.51 8.20 3.71
CA LEU A 91 -15.63 8.59 4.56
C LEU A 91 -16.92 8.81 3.77
N LEU A 92 -16.83 9.42 2.59
CA LEU A 92 -17.98 9.60 1.70
C LEU A 92 -18.55 8.25 1.25
N TYR A 93 -17.67 7.31 0.89
CA TYR A 93 -18.08 5.94 0.55
C TYR A 93 -18.79 5.25 1.72
N ILE A 94 -18.24 5.35 2.94
CA ILE A 94 -18.86 4.78 4.14
C ILE A 94 -20.23 5.42 4.39
N ALA A 95 -20.34 6.76 4.29
CA ALA A 95 -21.57 7.50 4.53
C ALA A 95 -22.69 7.14 3.54
N LEU A 96 -22.34 6.91 2.26
CA LEU A 96 -23.31 6.68 1.20
C LEU A 96 -23.67 5.19 1.02
N PHE A 97 -22.73 4.28 1.28
CA PHE A 97 -22.87 2.87 0.91
C PHE A 97 -22.79 1.90 2.10
N THR A 98 -22.54 2.39 3.32
CA THR A 98 -22.42 1.54 4.51
C THR A 98 -23.28 2.05 5.67
N SER A 99 -23.79 1.15 6.51
CA SER A 99 -24.53 1.49 7.74
C SER A 99 -23.63 1.72 8.97
N ILE A 100 -22.33 1.94 8.77
CA ILE A 100 -21.38 2.20 9.86
C ILE A 100 -21.64 3.59 10.44
N ASN A 101 -21.61 3.68 11.78
CA ASN A 101 -21.76 4.96 12.46
C ASN A 101 -20.60 5.91 12.11
N MET A 102 -20.94 7.02 11.44
CA MET A 102 -20.00 8.05 11.00
C MET A 102 -19.18 8.66 12.13
N GLU A 103 -19.74 8.78 13.34
CA GLU A 103 -19.02 9.31 14.49
C GLU A 103 -17.90 8.37 14.94
N LEU A 104 -18.14 7.06 14.88
CA LEU A 104 -17.14 6.05 15.19
C LEU A 104 -16.07 5.96 14.09
N ALA A 105 -16.46 6.14 12.82
CA ALA A 105 -15.51 6.22 11.71
C ALA A 105 -14.59 7.44 11.82
N LEU A 106 -15.13 8.60 12.25
CA LEU A 106 -14.34 9.80 12.50
C LEU A 106 -13.36 9.64 13.66
N LYS A 107 -13.81 9.04 14.79
CA LYS A 107 -12.95 8.78 15.95
C LYS A 107 -11.79 7.84 15.63
N ASN A 108 -12.05 6.84 14.78
CA ASN A 108 -11.04 5.86 14.39
C ASN A 108 -10.16 6.30 13.21
N LEU A 109 -10.44 7.43 12.57
CA LEU A 109 -9.74 7.91 11.37
C LEU A 109 -8.22 8.03 11.56
N LEU A 110 -7.80 8.39 12.78
CA LEU A 110 -6.39 8.56 13.15
C LEU A 110 -5.77 7.29 13.76
N GLN A 111 -6.58 6.31 14.15
CA GLN A 111 -6.13 5.07 14.80
C GLN A 111 -6.06 3.88 13.85
N LYS A 112 -6.93 3.84 12.84
CA LYS A 112 -7.03 2.77 11.87
C LYS A 112 -7.14 3.36 10.47
N PRO A 113 -6.44 2.79 9.48
CA PRO A 113 -6.57 3.24 8.12
C PRO A 113 -8.01 2.98 7.64
N VAL A 114 -8.65 4.02 7.10
CA VAL A 114 -10.05 3.95 6.62
C VAL A 114 -10.19 2.93 5.48
N PHE A 115 -9.13 2.73 4.70
CA PHE A 115 -8.97 1.61 3.77
C PHE A 115 -7.70 0.82 4.08
N TYR A 116 -7.75 -0.50 3.94
CA TYR A 116 -6.60 -1.39 4.14
C TYR A 116 -5.38 -0.97 3.30
N HIS A 117 -5.60 -0.44 2.09
CA HIS A 117 -4.51 0.03 1.23
C HIS A 117 -3.88 1.35 1.67
N LEU A 118 -4.47 2.10 2.61
CA LEU A 118 -3.90 3.36 3.12
C LEU A 118 -3.01 3.15 4.35
N TRP A 119 -2.90 1.92 4.86
CA TRP A 119 -2.06 1.58 6.02
C TRP A 119 -0.64 2.12 5.92
N PHE A 120 -0.07 2.14 4.71
CA PHE A 120 1.31 2.59 4.49
C PHE A 120 1.56 4.04 4.92
N PHE A 121 0.54 4.90 4.99
CA PHE A 121 0.67 6.26 5.51
C PHE A 121 0.78 6.34 7.04
N PHE A 122 0.24 5.35 7.76
CA PHE A 122 0.27 5.28 9.23
C PHE A 122 1.55 4.60 9.74
N ALA A 123 2.32 3.98 8.86
CA ALA A 123 3.61 3.36 9.21
C ALA A 123 4.78 4.36 9.22
N ILE A 124 4.54 5.62 8.80
CA ILE A 124 5.48 6.75 8.84
C ILE A 124 5.10 7.65 10.01
#